data_AF-A0A8B8G1C1-F1
#
_entry.id   AF-A0A8B8G1C1-F1
#
_cell.length_a   1.000
_cell.length_b   1.000
_cell.length_c   1.000
_cell.angle_alpha   90.00
_cell.angle_beta   90.00
_cell.angle_gamma   90.00
#
_symmetry.space_group_name_H-M   'P 1'
#
loop_
_entity.id
_entity.type
_entity.pdbx_description
1 polymer ?
#
loop_
_entity_poly.entity_id
_entity_poly.type
_entity_poly.pdbx_seq_one_letter_code
_entity_poly.pdbx_strand_id
1 'polypeptide(L)'
;MIKINGSDFRDPLALKCLYISLVRSLLEYAPLIWNHKSVGHNDQLDKVQNKALRFLCHKGNIQRTSHSGYDNNLKLLNLESLNVWRHLSYNTFLTKLLNNEIDDPFLLSQLNFKVNSHYTRNNHSFYIPHSSEKFTSYDPINILMSSGNS
;
A
#
# COMPACT_ATOMS: atom_id res chain seq x y z
N MET A 1 22.45 -14.58 7.77
CA MET A 1 21.17 -15.22 8.16
C MET A 1 20.75 -14.66 9.51
N ILE A 2 19.85 -13.66 9.55
CA ILE A 2 19.45 -13.01 10.80
C ILE A 2 18.53 -13.98 11.55
N LYS A 3 19.03 -14.60 12.62
CA LYS A 3 18.25 -15.48 13.50
C LYS A 3 17.53 -14.59 14.51
N ILE A 4 16.23 -14.37 14.32
CA ILE A 4 15.42 -13.59 15.27
C ILE A 4 15.28 -14.44 16.54
N ASN A 5 15.96 -14.04 17.62
CA ASN A 5 15.87 -14.64 18.96
C ASN A 5 14.51 -14.31 19.61
N GLY A 6 13.43 -14.84 19.01
CA GLY A 6 12.06 -14.61 19.46
C GLY A 6 11.44 -15.79 20.21
N SER A 7 12.21 -16.81 20.60
CA SER A 7 11.67 -18.05 21.16
C SER A 7 10.81 -17.86 22.41
N ASP A 8 11.10 -16.83 23.21
CA ASP A 8 10.35 -16.51 24.45
C ASP A 8 9.26 -15.44 24.30
N PHE A 9 9.18 -14.76 23.15
CA PHE A 9 8.19 -13.69 22.96
C PHE A 9 6.82 -14.27 22.61
N ARG A 10 5.91 -14.26 23.59
CA ARG A 10 4.50 -14.68 23.44
C ARG A 10 3.49 -13.55 23.54
N ASP A 11 3.93 -12.36 23.94
CA ASP A 11 3.04 -11.20 24.03
C ASP A 11 2.52 -10.81 22.62
N PRO A 12 1.19 -10.87 22.38
CA PRO A 12 0.61 -10.52 21.08
C PRO A 12 0.93 -9.10 20.63
N LEU A 13 1.01 -8.14 21.55
CA LEU A 13 1.29 -6.74 21.22
C LEU A 13 2.74 -6.57 20.78
N ALA A 14 3.70 -7.14 21.50
CA ALA A 14 5.10 -7.16 21.10
C ALA A 14 5.30 -7.84 19.73
N LEU A 15 4.64 -8.98 19.49
CA LEU A 15 4.70 -9.68 18.21
C LEU A 15 4.12 -8.83 17.06
N LYS A 16 3.00 -8.15 17.29
CA LYS A 16 2.42 -7.20 16.34
C LYS A 16 3.39 -6.04 16.04
N CYS A 17 4.00 -5.46 17.07
CA CYS A 17 4.98 -4.37 16.93
C CYS A 17 6.20 -4.80 16.12
N LEU A 18 6.73 -6.00 16.38
CA LEU A 18 7.84 -6.59 15.61
C LEU A 18 7.45 -6.81 14.14
N TYR A 19 6.26 -7.33 13.89
CA TYR A 19 5.76 -7.49 12.53
C TYR A 19 5.67 -6.14 11.80
N ILE A 20 5.10 -5.12 12.44
CA ILE A 20 4.96 -3.78 11.86
C ILE A 20 6.34 -3.17 11.54
N SER A 21 7.26 -3.21 12.49
CA SER A 21 8.57 -2.57 12.38
C SER A 21 9.54 -3.25 11.41
N LEU A 22 9.45 -4.57 11.22
CA LEU A 22 10.40 -5.33 10.41
C LEU A 22 9.83 -5.79 9.06
N VAL A 23 8.64 -6.37 9.07
CA VAL A 23 8.07 -7.00 7.87
C VAL A 23 7.20 -6.00 7.13
N ARG A 24 6.26 -5.36 7.84
CA ARG A 24 5.32 -4.43 7.24
C ARG A 24 6.04 -3.20 6.67
N SER A 25 6.98 -2.64 7.41
CA SER A 25 7.84 -1.54 6.95
C SER A 25 8.57 -1.86 5.63
N LEU A 26 9.07 -3.09 5.47
CA LEU A 26 9.74 -3.53 4.24
C LEU A 26 8.74 -3.64 3.07
N LEU A 27 7.53 -4.14 3.34
CA LEU A 27 6.47 -4.24 2.33
C LEU A 27 5.93 -2.86 1.91
N GLU A 28 6.04 -1.86 2.79
CA GLU A 28 5.44 -0.53 2.62
C GLU A 28 6.44 0.57 2.23
N TYR A 29 7.74 0.31 2.09
CA TYR A 29 8.71 1.41 1.92
C TYR A 29 8.53 2.20 0.61
N ALA A 30 8.28 1.53 -0.52
CA ALA A 30 8.11 2.19 -1.81
C ALA A 30 7.05 1.52 -2.68
N PRO A 31 5.79 1.50 -2.23
CA PRO A 31 4.72 0.90 -3.01
C PRO A 31 4.58 1.56 -4.38
N LEU A 32 4.89 2.85 -4.50
CA LEU A 32 4.78 3.57 -5.75
C LEU A 32 5.74 3.03 -6.82
N ILE A 33 6.94 2.62 -6.41
CA ILE A 33 7.98 2.11 -7.31
C ILE A 33 7.67 0.66 -7.71
N TRP A 34 7.13 -0.13 -6.78
CA TRP A 34 6.96 -1.57 -6.98
C TRP A 34 5.56 -1.98 -7.43
N ASN A 35 4.60 -1.07 -7.42
CA ASN A 35 3.22 -1.38 -7.76
C ASN A 35 3.06 -1.61 -9.26
N HIS A 36 3.40 -2.82 -9.68
CA HIS A 36 2.98 -3.36 -10.94
C HIS A 36 1.48 -3.67 -10.81
N LYS A 37 0.57 -2.92 -11.47
CA LYS A 37 -0.90 -3.17 -11.39
C LYS A 37 -1.32 -4.55 -11.93
N SER A 38 -0.40 -5.47 -12.18
CA SER A 38 -0.70 -6.88 -12.32
C SER A 38 -1.22 -7.44 -10.99
N VAL A 39 -2.40 -8.04 -11.03
CA VAL A 39 -3.06 -8.69 -9.89
C VAL A 39 -2.11 -9.66 -9.16
N GLY A 40 -1.28 -10.42 -9.89
CA GLY A 40 -0.41 -11.44 -9.31
C GLY A 40 0.67 -10.93 -8.34
N HIS A 41 1.28 -9.76 -8.55
CA HIS A 41 2.32 -9.24 -7.65
C HIS A 41 1.72 -8.75 -6.32
N ASN A 42 0.56 -8.10 -6.38
CA ASN A 42 -0.16 -7.68 -5.18
C ASN A 42 -0.63 -8.89 -4.37
N ASP A 43 -1.12 -9.94 -5.04
CA ASP A 43 -1.49 -11.20 -4.38
C ASP A 43 -0.30 -11.87 -3.67
N GLN A 44 0.91 -11.77 -4.24
CA GLN A 44 2.12 -12.30 -3.60
C GLN A 44 2.45 -11.53 -2.31
N LEU A 45 2.33 -10.21 -2.32
CA LEU A 45 2.54 -9.39 -1.11
C LEU A 45 1.48 -9.70 -0.04
N ASP A 46 0.21 -9.81 -0.43
CA ASP A 46 -0.86 -10.18 0.50
C ASP A 46 -0.69 -11.59 1.07
N LYS A 47 -0.10 -12.53 0.31
CA LYS A 47 0.29 -13.86 0.83
C LYS A 47 1.37 -13.76 1.90
N VAL A 48 2.36 -12.87 1.74
CA VAL A 48 3.38 -12.63 2.77
C VAL A 48 2.74 -12.08 4.04
N GLN A 49 1.86 -11.07 3.91
CA GLN A 49 1.10 -10.55 5.05
C GLN A 49 0.26 -11.64 5.71
N ASN A 50 -0.53 -12.39 4.95
CA ASN A 50 -1.36 -13.47 5.48
C ASN A 50 -0.55 -14.54 6.22
N LYS A 51 0.63 -14.91 5.71
CA LYS A 51 1.55 -15.84 6.39
C LYS A 51 2.02 -15.27 7.72
N ALA A 52 2.37 -13.98 7.77
CA ALA A 52 2.76 -13.31 9.00
C ALA A 52 1.59 -13.25 10.01
N LEU A 53 0.38 -12.89 9.58
CA LEU A 53 -0.81 -12.86 10.46
C LEU A 53 -1.08 -14.23 11.09
N ARG A 54 -0.99 -15.32 10.29
CA ARG A 54 -1.15 -16.69 10.80
C ARG A 54 -0.10 -17.04 11.84
N PHE A 55 1.15 -16.65 11.60
CA PHE A 55 2.25 -16.82 12.57
C PHE A 55 1.98 -16.04 13.87
N LEU A 56 1.54 -14.79 13.77
CA LEU A 56 1.18 -13.96 14.93
C LEU A 56 0.07 -14.59 15.75
N CYS A 57 -1.02 -15.04 15.11
CA CYS A 57 -2.12 -15.69 15.82
C CYS A 57 -1.67 -16.98 16.51
N HIS A 58 -0.89 -17.81 15.82
CA HIS A 58 -0.38 -19.06 16.38
C HIS A 58 0.52 -18.81 17.59
N LYS A 59 1.46 -17.87 17.49
CA LYS A 59 2.45 -17.62 18.53
C LYS A 59 1.91 -16.80 19.71
N GLY A 60 0.99 -15.88 19.45
CA GLY A 60 0.30 -15.09 20.47
C GLY A 60 -0.87 -15.82 21.13
N ASN A 61 -1.09 -17.10 20.82
CA ASN A 61 -2.22 -17.90 21.32
C ASN A 61 -3.59 -17.24 21.10
N ILE A 62 -3.75 -16.52 19.98
CA ILE A 62 -5.01 -15.86 19.62
C ILE A 62 -5.90 -16.89 18.92
N GLN A 63 -7.08 -17.12 19.49
CA GLN A 63 -8.04 -18.05 18.89
C GLN A 63 -8.49 -17.54 17.52
N ARG A 64 -8.20 -18.34 16.49
CA ARG A 64 -8.61 -18.11 15.11
C ARG A 64 -9.75 -19.06 14.78
N THR A 65 -10.79 -18.56 14.11
CA THR A 65 -11.83 -19.46 13.59
C THR A 65 -11.25 -20.37 12.51
N SER A 66 -11.67 -21.63 12.48
CA SER A 66 -11.29 -22.57 11.42
C SER A 66 -11.63 -21.97 10.05
N HIS A 67 -10.70 -22.06 9.10
CA HIS A 67 -10.84 -21.48 7.76
C HIS A 67 -11.06 -19.95 7.70
N SER A 68 -10.71 -19.19 8.75
CA SER A 68 -10.78 -17.71 8.65
C SER A 68 -9.98 -17.19 7.47
N GLY A 69 -10.66 -16.42 6.62
CA GLY A 69 -10.09 -15.71 5.47
C GLY A 69 -9.13 -14.60 5.88
N TYR A 70 -8.44 -14.04 4.90
CA TYR A 70 -7.43 -12.99 5.08
C TYR A 70 -7.99 -11.77 5.84
N ASP A 71 -9.15 -11.26 5.43
CA ASP A 71 -9.77 -10.07 6.02
C ASP A 71 -10.18 -10.27 7.48
N ASN A 72 -10.57 -11.49 7.85
CA ASN A 72 -10.90 -11.80 9.24
C ASN A 72 -9.67 -11.74 10.15
N ASN A 73 -8.51 -12.18 9.65
CA ASN A 73 -7.24 -12.09 10.40
C ASN A 73 -6.77 -10.65 10.55
N LEU A 74 -6.97 -9.84 9.52
CA LEU A 74 -6.67 -8.41 9.54
C LEU A 74 -7.49 -7.70 10.62
N LYS A 75 -8.81 -7.92 10.63
CA LYS A 75 -9.72 -7.36 11.64
C LYS A 75 -9.35 -7.83 13.04
N LEU A 76 -9.07 -9.12 13.22
CA LEU A 76 -8.70 -9.69 14.52
C LEU A 76 -7.45 -9.03 15.11
N LEU A 77 -6.47 -8.71 14.27
CA LEU A 77 -5.21 -8.09 14.69
C LEU A 77 -5.23 -6.56 14.61
N ASN A 78 -6.36 -5.94 14.26
CA ASN A 78 -6.48 -4.50 13.98
C ASN A 78 -5.37 -4.01 13.03
N LEU A 79 -5.26 -4.64 11.88
CA LEU A 79 -4.34 -4.31 10.79
C LEU A 79 -5.15 -4.10 9.51
N GLU A 80 -4.78 -3.13 8.69
CA GLU A 80 -5.39 -2.98 7.37
C GLU A 80 -4.60 -3.76 6.31
N SER A 81 -5.24 -4.00 5.16
CA SER A 81 -4.61 -4.67 4.02
C SER A 81 -3.52 -3.80 3.39
N LEU A 82 -2.56 -4.42 2.72
CA LEU A 82 -1.51 -3.68 2.01
C LEU A 82 -2.10 -2.78 0.93
N ASN A 83 -3.20 -3.18 0.29
CA ASN A 83 -3.83 -2.35 -0.73
C ASN A 83 -4.27 -0.99 -0.19
N VAL A 84 -4.91 -0.95 0.97
CA VAL A 84 -5.35 0.30 1.61
C VAL A 84 -4.14 1.18 1.92
N TRP A 85 -3.08 0.62 2.49
CA TRP A 85 -1.86 1.35 2.81
C TRP A 85 -1.14 1.90 1.59
N ARG A 86 -1.15 1.16 0.48
CA ARG A 86 -0.61 1.65 -0.80
C ARG A 86 -1.34 2.90 -1.27
N HIS A 87 -2.67 2.88 -1.26
CA HIS A 87 -3.48 4.05 -1.63
C HIS A 87 -3.23 5.24 -0.70
N LEU A 88 -3.16 5.02 0.62
CA LEU A 88 -2.83 6.07 1.58
C LEU A 88 -1.43 6.65 1.33
N SER A 89 -0.47 5.80 1.00
CA SER A 89 0.90 6.22 0.68
C SER A 89 0.96 7.06 -0.59
N TYR A 90 0.22 6.68 -1.64
CA TYR A 90 0.12 7.46 -2.87
C TYR A 90 -0.49 8.83 -2.62
N ASN A 91 -1.60 8.87 -1.88
CA ASN A 91 -2.30 10.12 -1.57
C ASN A 91 -1.42 11.02 -0.70
N THR A 92 -0.76 10.46 0.32
CA THR A 92 0.16 11.21 1.18
C THR A 92 1.35 11.75 0.40
N PHE A 93 1.92 10.95 -0.50
CA PHE A 93 3.02 11.41 -1.35
C PHE A 93 2.58 12.54 -2.28
N LEU A 94 1.42 12.39 -2.93
CA LEU A 94 0.85 13.38 -3.83
C LEU A 94 0.53 14.70 -3.10
N THR A 95 -0.11 14.66 -1.93
CA THR A 95 -0.42 15.86 -1.16
C THR A 95 0.85 16.59 -0.71
N LYS A 96 1.87 15.84 -0.28
CA LYS A 96 3.17 16.41 0.07
C LYS A 96 3.88 17.07 -1.11
N LEU A 97 3.81 16.45 -2.29
CA LEU A 97 4.38 17.01 -3.51
C LEU A 97 3.66 18.31 -3.92
N LEU A 98 2.32 18.34 -3.85
CA LEU A 98 1.53 19.53 -4.19
C LEU A 98 1.69 20.68 -3.18
N ASN A 99 1.85 20.35 -1.90
CA ASN A 99 2.03 21.32 -0.82
C ASN A 99 3.49 21.78 -0.67
N ASN A 100 4.38 21.36 -1.57
CA ASN A 100 5.81 21.66 -1.52
C ASN A 100 6.53 21.16 -0.24
N GLU A 101 5.99 20.11 0.42
CA GLU A 101 6.71 19.38 1.47
C GLU A 101 7.78 18.45 0.88
N ILE A 102 7.58 18.02 -0.36
CA ILE A 102 8.60 17.36 -1.20
C ILE A 102 8.96 18.36 -2.30
N ASP A 103 10.14 18.96 -2.17
CA ASP A 103 10.67 19.92 -3.15
C ASP A 103 11.33 19.17 -4.33
N ASP A 104 10.50 18.75 -5.28
CA ASP A 104 10.93 18.17 -6.54
C ASP A 104 10.17 18.81 -7.71
N PRO A 105 10.69 19.90 -8.29
CA PRO A 105 10.03 20.60 -9.39
C PRO A 105 9.98 19.75 -10.67
N PHE A 106 10.93 18.83 -10.86
CA PHE A 106 10.91 17.92 -11.99
C PHE A 106 9.72 16.98 -11.88
N LEU A 107 9.54 16.34 -10.72
CA LEU A 107 8.43 15.42 -10.51
C LEU A 107 7.07 16.14 -10.56
N LEU A 108 6.98 17.34 -9.98
CA LEU A 108 5.77 18.17 -10.06
C LEU A 108 5.43 18.52 -11.52
N SER A 109 6.44 18.79 -12.37
CA SER A 109 6.22 19.08 -13.79
C SER A 109 5.67 17.91 -14.59
N GLN A 110 5.82 16.67 -14.11
CA GLN A 110 5.27 15.47 -14.75
C GLN A 110 3.77 15.28 -14.45
N LEU A 111 3.23 15.96 -13.43
CA LEU A 111 1.81 15.88 -13.10
C LEU A 111 0.99 16.71 -14.10
N ASN A 112 0.00 16.06 -14.71
CA ASN A 112 -0.91 16.70 -15.65
C ASN A 112 -2.17 17.15 -14.92
N PHE A 113 -2.34 18.44 -14.69
CA PHE A 113 -3.56 18.98 -14.09
C PHE A 113 -4.67 19.09 -15.14
N LYS A 114 -5.87 18.63 -14.77
CA LYS A 114 -7.05 18.74 -15.61
C LYS A 114 -7.76 20.06 -15.29
N VAL A 115 -7.60 21.04 -16.17
CA VAL A 115 -8.33 22.30 -16.10
C VAL A 115 -9.60 22.18 -16.95
N ASN A 116 -10.74 21.98 -16.29
CA ASN A 116 -12.03 21.93 -16.99
C ASN A 116 -12.49 23.36 -17.32
N SER A 117 -12.75 23.65 -18.60
CA SER A 117 -13.36 24.94 -19.01
C SER A 117 -14.86 25.01 -18.70
N HIS A 118 -15.50 23.86 -18.46
CA HIS A 118 -16.93 23.74 -18.19
C HIS A 118 -17.19 22.81 -17.00
N TYR A 119 -18.27 23.07 -16.28
CA TYR A 119 -18.72 22.22 -15.17
C TYR A 119 -19.22 20.87 -15.71
N THR A 120 -18.32 19.90 -15.79
CA THR A 120 -18.68 18.50 -16.07
C THR A 120 -19.00 17.78 -14.78
N ARG A 121 -19.83 16.72 -14.85
CA ARG A 121 -20.08 15.84 -13.69
C ARG A 121 -18.82 15.13 -13.17
N ASN A 122 -17.73 15.15 -13.94
CA ASN A 122 -16.46 14.55 -13.59
C ASN A 122 -15.46 15.62 -13.12
N ASN A 123 -15.19 15.62 -11.81
CA ASN A 123 -14.27 16.55 -11.13
C ASN A 123 -12.87 15.95 -10.90
N HIS A 124 -12.39 15.05 -11.76
CA HIS A 124 -10.99 14.61 -11.71
C HIS A 124 -10.03 15.81 -11.78
N SER A 125 -9.09 15.85 -10.84
CA SER A 125 -8.08 16.91 -10.73
C SER A 125 -6.92 16.71 -11.70
N PHE A 126 -6.67 15.47 -12.12
CA PHE A 126 -5.55 15.10 -12.99
C PHE A 126 -6.01 14.51 -14.32
N TYR A 127 -5.23 14.77 -15.36
CA TYR A 127 -5.38 14.17 -16.68
C TYR A 127 -4.38 13.02 -16.84
N ILE A 128 -4.88 11.80 -17.07
CA ILE A 128 -4.00 10.64 -17.29
C ILE A 128 -3.87 10.44 -18.80
N PRO A 129 -2.67 10.53 -19.38
CA PRO A 129 -2.47 10.34 -20.81
C PRO A 129 -2.91 8.91 -21.20
N HIS A 130 -3.74 8.83 -22.23
CA HIS A 130 -4.16 7.55 -22.78
C HIS A 130 -3.08 7.01 -23.71
N SER A 131 -2.55 5.82 -23.41
CA SER A 131 -1.67 5.09 -24.31
C SER A 131 -2.26 3.71 -24.60
N SER A 132 -2.02 3.22 -25.82
CA SER A 132 -2.40 1.87 -26.25
C SER A 132 -1.62 0.77 -25.52
N GLU A 133 -0.47 1.11 -24.94
CA GLU A 133 0.45 0.16 -24.33
C GLU A 133 0.17 -0.01 -22.83
N LYS A 134 -0.07 -1.25 -22.40
CA LYS A 134 -0.42 -1.57 -21.01
C LYS A 134 0.61 -1.10 -19.97
N PHE A 135 1.89 -1.04 -20.34
CA PHE A 135 2.95 -0.69 -19.38
C PHE A 135 2.88 0.78 -18.93
N THR A 136 2.36 1.68 -19.77
CA THR A 136 2.16 3.09 -19.40
C THR A 136 1.19 3.25 -18.23
N SER A 137 0.25 2.30 -18.07
CA SER A 137 -0.66 2.30 -16.92
C SER A 137 0.03 1.95 -15.59
N TYR A 138 1.24 1.38 -15.65
CA TYR A 138 2.10 1.06 -14.50
C TYR A 138 3.11 2.17 -14.19
N ASP A 139 3.13 3.26 -14.97
CA ASP A 139 3.96 4.41 -14.68
C ASP A 139 3.59 4.98 -13.29
N PRO A 140 4.57 5.15 -12.37
CA PRO A 140 4.37 5.79 -11.08
C PRO A 140 3.55 7.08 -11.13
N ILE A 141 3.80 7.94 -12.13
CA ILE A 141 3.10 9.21 -12.28
C ILE A 141 1.61 8.98 -12.60
N ASN A 142 1.32 8.03 -13.50
CA ASN A 142 -0.05 7.67 -13.83
C ASN A 142 -0.78 6.97 -12.67
N ILE A 143 -0.07 6.20 -11.85
CA ILE A 143 -0.60 5.62 -10.60
C ILE A 143 -0.98 6.72 -9.62
N LEU A 144 -0.11 7.70 -9.39
CA LEU A 144 -0.36 8.84 -8.49
C LEU A 144 -1.57 9.65 -8.95
N MET A 145 -1.59 10.06 -10.22
CA MET A 145 -2.70 10.82 -10.79
C MET A 145 -4.02 10.05 -10.74
N SER A 146 -3.98 8.73 -10.97
CA SER A 146 -5.15 7.87 -10.81
C SER A 146 -5.63 7.81 -9.36
N SER A 147 -4.71 7.76 -8.39
CA SER A 147 -5.04 7.78 -6.96
C SER A 147 -5.66 9.11 -6.54
N GLY A 148 -5.16 10.23 -7.04
CA GLY A 148 -5.71 11.57 -6.77
C GLY A 148 -7.06 11.84 -7.44
N ASN A 149 -7.44 11.03 -8.42
CA ASN A 149 -8.74 11.10 -9.11
C ASN A 149 -9.80 10.16 -8.50
N SER A 150 -9.41 9.32 -7.54
CA SER A 150 -10.25 8.29 -6.90
C SER A 150 -11.25 8.86 -5.90
#